data_AF-A0A7S0AGB4-F1
#
_entry.id   AF-A0A7S0AGB4-F1
#
_cell.length_a   1.000
_cell.length_b   1.000
_cell.length_c   1.000
_cell.angle_alpha   90.00
_cell.angle_beta   90.00
_cell.angle_gamma   90.00
#
_symmetry.space_group_name_H-M   'P 1'
#
loop_
_entity.id
_entity.type
_entity.pdbx_description
1 polymer ?
#
loop_
_entity_poly.entity_id
_entity_poly.type
_entity_poly.pdbx_seq_one_letter_code
_entity_poly.pdbx_strand_id
1 'polypeptide(L)'
;VQPHSDGRNFILTSHLGLKVPEGCWIQVGDERRSWEVEKLTTLDTSFEHSTGNPTDSDRHVLIIDFWHPELSDAERKALAFVYDLRNKFERGDVPVRKPRKLLAEEEKGVGFSAIWKSLTGGGDS
;
A
#
# COMPACT_ATOMS: atom_id res chain seq x y z
N VAL A 1 13.84 -13.16 0.42
CA VAL A 1 12.62 -12.45 0.89
C VAL A 1 11.59 -13.51 1.27
N GLN A 2 11.00 -13.40 2.46
CA GLN A 2 10.04 -14.38 2.98
C GLN A 2 8.76 -14.41 2.13
N PRO A 3 7.94 -15.48 2.21
CA PRO A 3 6.66 -15.57 1.52
C PRO A 3 5.74 -14.39 1.85
N HIS A 4 5.18 -13.76 0.81
CA HIS A 4 4.22 -12.66 0.90
C HIS A 4 3.40 -12.55 -0.39
N SER A 5 2.40 -11.68 -0.40
CA SER A 5 1.61 -11.32 -1.58
C SER A 5 1.43 -9.81 -1.62
N ASP A 6 1.37 -9.25 -2.84
CA ASP A 6 1.15 -7.82 -3.05
C ASP A 6 -0.32 -7.39 -2.91
N GLY A 7 -1.23 -8.36 -2.79
CA GLY A 7 -2.67 -8.14 -2.55
C GLY A 7 -3.40 -7.40 -3.67
N ARG A 8 -2.86 -7.38 -4.89
CA ARG A 8 -3.36 -6.58 -6.02
C ARG A 8 -3.32 -7.36 -7.34
N ASN A 9 -4.37 -8.13 -7.63
CA ASN A 9 -4.48 -8.93 -8.87
C ASN A 9 -4.76 -8.10 -10.15
N PHE A 10 -4.99 -6.80 -10.01
CA PHE A 10 -5.20 -5.89 -11.14
C PHE A 10 -3.86 -5.36 -11.69
N ILE A 11 -2.72 -5.71 -11.09
CA ILE A 11 -1.37 -5.43 -11.59
C ILE A 11 -0.67 -6.76 -11.89
N LEU A 12 -0.02 -6.83 -13.04
CA LEU A 12 0.99 -7.84 -13.33
C LEU A 12 2.37 -7.22 -13.24
N THR A 13 3.34 -8.05 -12.85
CA THR A 13 4.69 -7.61 -12.52
C THR A 13 5.70 -8.34 -13.40
N SER A 14 6.51 -7.60 -14.13
CA SER A 14 7.67 -8.17 -14.85
C SER A 14 8.96 -7.77 -14.19
N HIS A 15 9.86 -8.74 -14.02
CA HIS A 15 11.23 -8.52 -13.59
C HIS A 15 12.18 -8.66 -14.79
N LEU A 16 12.89 -7.60 -15.14
CA LEU A 16 13.99 -7.65 -16.10
C LEU A 16 15.31 -7.92 -15.36
N GLY A 17 15.99 -9.00 -15.69
CA GLY A 17 17.31 -9.30 -15.11
C GLY A 17 18.38 -8.36 -15.62
N LEU A 18 19.06 -7.63 -14.72
CA LEU A 18 20.19 -6.75 -15.08
C LEU A 18 21.53 -7.35 -14.67
N LYS A 19 21.56 -7.98 -13.49
CA LYS A 19 22.69 -8.75 -12.97
C LYS A 19 22.12 -9.88 -12.12
N VAL A 20 22.37 -11.12 -12.50
CA VAL A 20 21.78 -12.28 -11.82
C VAL A 20 22.88 -13.31 -11.52
N PRO A 21 23.38 -13.37 -10.27
CA PRO A 21 24.23 -14.46 -9.82
C PRO A 21 23.54 -15.82 -9.98
N GLU A 22 24.33 -16.85 -10.27
CA GLU A 22 23.81 -18.22 -10.42
C GLU A 22 23.13 -18.70 -9.14
N GLY A 23 22.01 -19.41 -9.28
CA GLY A 23 21.24 -19.93 -8.15
C GLY A 23 20.24 -18.93 -7.54
N CYS A 24 20.13 -17.70 -8.04
CA CYS A 24 19.04 -16.79 -7.69
C CYS A 24 17.69 -17.31 -8.22
N TRP A 25 16.64 -17.24 -7.39
CA TRP A 25 15.33 -17.76 -7.74
C TRP A 25 14.16 -16.93 -7.18
N ILE A 26 13.01 -17.06 -7.84
CA ILE A 26 11.69 -16.63 -7.39
C ILE A 26 10.72 -17.81 -7.48
N GLN A 27 9.90 -17.97 -6.46
CA GLN A 27 8.80 -18.94 -6.46
C GLN A 27 7.49 -18.19 -6.29
N VAL A 28 6.52 -18.48 -7.17
CA VAL A 28 5.17 -17.90 -7.17
C VAL A 28 4.18 -19.04 -7.21
N GLY A 29 3.39 -19.20 -6.15
CA GLY A 29 2.61 -20.42 -5.92
C GLY A 29 3.50 -21.67 -5.99
N ASP A 30 3.14 -22.59 -6.87
CA ASP A 30 3.86 -23.87 -7.05
C ASP A 30 4.98 -23.80 -8.10
N GLU A 31 5.17 -22.66 -8.76
CA GLU A 31 6.15 -22.51 -9.83
C GLU A 31 7.40 -21.76 -9.35
N ARG A 32 8.57 -22.38 -9.53
CA ARG A 32 9.86 -21.75 -9.25
C ARG A 32 10.63 -21.49 -10.52
N ARG A 33 11.09 -20.25 -10.69
CA ARG A 33 11.88 -19.77 -11.84
C ARG A 33 13.17 -19.10 -11.38
N SER A 34 14.15 -19.08 -12.29
CA SER A 34 15.35 -18.25 -12.16
C SER A 34 15.24 -17.05 -13.09
N TRP A 35 15.84 -15.92 -12.72
CA TRP A 35 15.99 -14.81 -13.65
C TRP A 35 17.11 -15.08 -14.63
N GLU A 36 16.98 -14.51 -15.82
CA GLU A 36 18.03 -14.47 -16.82
C GLU A 36 18.35 -13.00 -17.14
N VAL A 37 19.64 -12.70 -17.33
CA VAL A 37 20.08 -11.36 -17.70
C VAL A 37 19.46 -10.98 -19.05
N GLU A 38 19.00 -9.72 -19.16
CA GLU A 38 18.33 -9.14 -20.33
C GLU A 38 16.98 -9.77 -20.72
N LYS A 39 16.44 -10.67 -19.88
CA LYS A 39 15.12 -11.27 -20.10
C LYS A 39 14.10 -10.82 -19.07
N LEU A 40 12.86 -10.72 -19.53
CA LEU A 40 11.69 -10.48 -18.68
C LEU A 40 11.18 -11.80 -18.10
N THR A 41 10.92 -11.79 -16.80
CA THR A 41 10.14 -12.82 -16.10
C THR A 41 8.85 -12.17 -15.61
N THR A 42 7.74 -12.44 -16.30
CA THR A 42 6.40 -11.94 -15.91
C THR A 42 5.74 -12.89 -14.93
N LEU A 43 5.19 -12.31 -13.87
CA LEU A 43 4.64 -12.97 -12.70
C LEU A 43 3.35 -12.27 -12.29
N ASP A 44 2.41 -13.03 -11.75
CA ASP A 44 1.30 -12.47 -10.98
C ASP A 44 1.69 -12.48 -9.50
N THR A 45 2.12 -11.33 -8.97
CA THR A 45 2.56 -11.20 -7.57
C THR A 45 1.40 -11.04 -6.58
N SER A 46 0.14 -11.14 -7.05
CA SER A 46 -1.01 -11.31 -6.16
C SER A 46 -1.07 -12.71 -5.55
N PHE A 47 -0.44 -13.70 -6.18
CA PHE A 47 -0.18 -14.99 -5.55
C PHE A 47 0.95 -14.88 -4.51
N GLU A 48 0.94 -15.78 -3.53
CA GLU A 48 2.05 -15.87 -2.58
C GLU A 48 3.35 -16.17 -3.32
N HIS A 49 4.38 -15.38 -3.01
CA HIS A 49 5.68 -15.51 -3.63
C HIS A 49 6.82 -15.25 -2.66
N SER A 50 7.96 -15.86 -2.94
CA SER A 50 9.20 -15.71 -2.18
C SER A 50 10.41 -15.71 -3.11
N THR A 51 11.53 -15.18 -2.63
CA THR A 51 12.76 -15.11 -3.43
C THR A 51 13.99 -15.49 -2.62
N GLY A 52 14.98 -16.07 -3.28
CA GLY A 52 16.27 -16.37 -2.70
C GLY A 52 17.44 -15.86 -3.54
N ASN A 53 18.50 -15.47 -2.84
CA ASN A 53 19.82 -15.21 -3.40
C ASN A 53 20.84 -15.91 -2.48
N PRO A 54 21.26 -17.14 -2.79
CA PRO A 54 22.18 -17.91 -1.96
C PRO A 54 23.66 -17.54 -2.20
N THR A 55 23.93 -16.35 -2.75
CA THR A 55 25.29 -15.91 -3.13
C THR A 55 25.70 -14.67 -2.34
N ASP A 56 27.00 -14.40 -2.28
CA ASP A 56 27.56 -13.18 -1.69
C ASP A 56 27.54 -11.98 -2.66
N SER A 57 26.89 -12.12 -3.82
CA SER A 57 26.80 -11.07 -4.84
C SER A 57 25.39 -10.51 -4.95
N ASP A 58 25.29 -9.22 -5.23
CA ASP A 58 23.99 -8.59 -5.46
C ASP A 58 23.32 -9.09 -6.75
N ARG A 59 22.01 -9.32 -6.64
CA ARG A 59 21.10 -9.52 -7.76
C ARG A 59 20.38 -8.20 -8.05
N HIS A 60 20.51 -7.70 -9.27
CA HIS A 60 19.80 -6.51 -9.75
C HIS A 60 18.71 -6.92 -10.74
N VAL A 61 17.47 -6.54 -10.43
CA VAL A 61 16.31 -6.70 -11.31
C VAL A 61 15.60 -5.35 -11.42
N LEU A 62 15.15 -4.99 -12.61
CA LEU A 62 14.21 -3.88 -12.79
C LEU A 62 12.79 -4.44 -12.69
N ILE A 63 12.00 -3.91 -11.75
CA ILE A 63 10.61 -4.28 -11.54
C ILE A 63 9.73 -3.32 -12.35
N ILE A 64 8.82 -3.88 -13.14
CA ILE A 64 7.92 -3.15 -14.02
C ILE A 64 6.50 -3.63 -13.74
N ASP A 65 5.67 -2.73 -13.20
CA ASP A 65 4.26 -2.98 -12.94
C ASP A 65 3.41 -2.47 -14.11
N PHE A 66 2.44 -3.26 -14.54
CA PHE A 66 1.47 -2.86 -15.56
C PHE A 66 0.09 -3.45 -15.28
N TRP A 67 -0.95 -2.83 -15.84
CA TRP A 67 -2.32 -3.28 -15.66
C TRP A 67 -2.51 -4.72 -16.16
N HIS A 68 -3.26 -5.51 -15.40
CA HIS A 68 -3.73 -6.81 -15.88
C HIS A 68 -4.47 -6.63 -17.22
N PRO A 69 -4.17 -7.44 -18.25
CA PRO A 69 -4.63 -7.19 -19.62
C PRO A 69 -6.16 -7.23 -19.75
N GLU A 70 -6.84 -7.97 -18.86
CA GLU A 70 -8.30 -8.11 -18.87
C GLU A 70 -9.05 -6.91 -18.25
N LEU A 71 -8.34 -5.93 -17.68
CA LEU A 71 -9.00 -4.73 -17.15
C LEU A 71 -9.45 -3.81 -18.28
N SER A 72 -10.71 -3.42 -18.22
CA SER A 72 -11.28 -2.35 -19.04
C SER A 72 -10.70 -0.98 -18.69
N ASP A 73 -10.80 -0.02 -19.60
CA ASP A 73 -10.37 1.35 -19.36
C ASP A 73 -11.14 2.02 -18.20
N ALA A 74 -12.40 1.66 -18.00
CA ALA A 74 -13.22 2.17 -16.90
C ALA A 74 -12.68 1.67 -15.54
N GLU A 75 -12.33 0.38 -15.45
CA GLU A 75 -11.74 -0.20 -14.24
C GLU A 75 -10.37 0.40 -13.94
N ARG A 76 -9.50 0.55 -14.95
CA ARG A 76 -8.17 1.19 -14.79
C ARG A 76 -8.30 2.62 -14.24
N LYS A 77 -9.24 3.41 -14.77
CA LYS A 77 -9.52 4.77 -14.29
C LYS A 77 -10.04 4.78 -12.85
N ALA A 78 -10.98 3.89 -12.52
CA ALA A 78 -11.53 3.78 -11.17
C ALA A 78 -10.44 3.38 -10.15
N LEU A 79 -9.62 2.38 -10.47
CA LEU A 79 -8.50 1.93 -9.63
C LEU A 79 -7.47 3.04 -9.46
N ALA A 80 -7.06 3.72 -10.53
CA ALA A 80 -6.12 4.85 -10.45
C ALA A 80 -6.64 5.96 -9.53
N PHE A 81 -7.93 6.29 -9.63
CA PHE A 81 -8.57 7.28 -8.77
C PHE A 81 -8.58 6.86 -7.29
N VAL A 82 -8.98 5.62 -7.00
CA VAL A 82 -9.02 5.10 -5.61
C VAL A 82 -7.62 5.08 -4.98
N TYR A 83 -6.61 4.64 -5.73
CA TYR A 83 -5.24 4.58 -5.22
C TYR A 83 -4.61 5.97 -5.06
N ASP A 84 -4.87 6.91 -5.97
CA ASP A 84 -4.45 8.31 -5.79
C ASP A 84 -5.05 8.93 -4.52
N LEU A 85 -6.36 8.71 -4.28
CA LEU A 85 -7.01 9.16 -3.06
C LEU A 85 -6.43 8.50 -1.80
N ARG A 86 -6.21 7.20 -1.83
CA ARG A 86 -5.57 6.46 -0.73
C ARG A 86 -4.19 7.03 -0.43
N ASN A 87 -3.35 7.24 -1.44
CA ASN A 87 -2.00 7.77 -1.26
C ASN A 87 -2.03 9.20 -0.70
N LYS A 88 -2.97 10.03 -1.14
CA LYS A 88 -3.20 11.37 -0.57
C LYS A 88 -3.64 11.28 0.89
N PHE A 89 -4.52 10.33 1.23
CA PHE A 89 -4.96 10.10 2.60
C PHE A 89 -3.82 9.64 3.50
N GLU A 90 -3.03 8.66 3.07
CA GLU A 90 -1.86 8.15 3.81
C GLU A 90 -0.78 9.23 4.03
N ARG A 91 -0.62 10.16 3.10
CA ARG A 91 0.28 11.32 3.23
C ARG A 91 -0.27 12.42 4.14
N GLY A 92 -1.57 12.39 4.46
CA GLY A 92 -2.25 13.41 5.27
C GLY A 92 -2.82 14.60 4.49
N ASP A 93 -2.83 14.53 3.16
CA ASP A 93 -3.35 15.61 2.30
C ASP A 93 -4.89 15.63 2.24
N VAL A 94 -5.54 14.52 2.60
CA VAL A 94 -7.00 14.42 2.63
C VAL A 94 -7.49 14.74 4.04
N PRO A 95 -8.30 15.79 4.23
CA PRO A 95 -8.84 16.12 5.54
C PRO A 95 -9.74 14.98 6.03
N VAL A 96 -9.38 14.37 7.15
CA VAL A 96 -10.21 13.37 7.83
C VAL A 96 -11.41 14.09 8.42
N ARG A 97 -12.60 13.77 7.92
CA ARG A 97 -13.83 14.27 8.54
C ARG A 97 -13.93 13.70 9.95
N LYS A 98 -13.91 14.57 10.98
CA LYS A 98 -14.18 14.14 12.35
C LYS A 98 -15.55 13.43 12.40
N PRO A 99 -15.63 12.18 12.90
CA PRO A 99 -16.90 11.50 13.04
C PRO A 99 -17.82 12.31 13.96
N ARG A 100 -19.12 12.35 13.61
CA ARG A 100 -20.14 13.19 14.26
C ARG A 100 -20.23 13.01 15.78
N LYS A 101 -19.86 11.84 16.30
CA LYS A 101 -19.81 11.55 17.75
C LYS A 101 -18.76 12.39 18.49
N LEU A 102 -17.56 12.56 17.91
CA LEU A 102 -16.48 13.35 18.52
C LEU A 102 -16.82 14.84 18.55
N LEU A 103 -17.51 15.33 17.51
CA LEU A 103 -17.99 16.72 17.46
C LEU A 103 -19.02 17.01 18.57
N ALA A 104 -19.93 16.06 18.82
CA ALA A 104 -20.94 16.20 19.88
C ALA A 104 -20.35 16.15 21.31
N GLU A 105 -19.22 15.46 21.50
CA GLU A 105 -18.52 15.39 22.79
C GLU A 105 -17.69 16.67 23.06
N GLU A 106 -17.03 17.23 22.03
CA GLU A 106 -16.36 18.53 22.11
C GLU A 106 -17.37 19.66 22.44
N GLU A 107 -18.52 19.69 21.76
CA GLU A 107 -19.59 20.67 22.03
C GLU A 107 -20.15 20.54 23.45
N LYS A 108 -20.33 19.31 23.96
CA LYS A 108 -20.78 19.07 25.34
C LYS A 108 -19.72 19.48 26.36
N GLY A 109 -18.43 19.21 26.13
CA GLY A 109 -17.36 19.56 27.05
C GLY A 109 -17.18 21.08 27.18
N VAL A 110 -17.21 21.80 26.05
CA VAL A 110 -17.11 23.26 26.02
C VAL A 110 -18.38 23.91 26.60
N GLY A 111 -19.56 23.45 26.19
CA GLY A 111 -20.84 23.98 26.65
C GLY A 111 -21.09 23.72 28.14
N PHE A 112 -20.85 22.50 28.63
CA PHE A 112 -21.06 22.16 30.04
C PHE A 112 -20.07 22.87 30.96
N SER A 113 -18.79 22.98 30.56
CA SER A 113 -17.77 23.72 31.33
C SER A 113 -18.09 25.22 31.43
N ALA A 114 -18.54 25.83 30.33
CA ALA A 114 -18.97 27.24 30.31
C ALA A 114 -20.23 27.48 31.17
N ILE A 115 -21.21 26.57 31.09
CA ILE A 115 -22.41 26.62 31.93
C ILE A 115 -22.06 26.43 33.42
N TRP A 116 -21.16 25.50 33.76
CA TRP A 116 -20.71 25.29 35.14
C TRP A 116 -19.99 26.52 35.69
N LYS A 117 -19.05 27.12 34.94
CA LYS A 117 -18.39 28.38 35.34
C LYS A 117 -19.37 29.53 35.56
N SER A 118 -20.41 29.63 34.73
CA SER A 118 -21.47 30.62 34.88
C SER A 118 -22.34 30.37 36.10
N LEU A 119 -22.59 29.12 36.47
CA LEU A 119 -23.45 28.75 37.60
C LEU A 119 -22.71 28.79 38.94
N THR A 120 -21.41 28.49 38.96
CA THR A 120 -20.64 28.46 40.21
C THR A 120 -19.94 29.77 40.53
N GLY A 121 -20.18 30.83 39.76
CA GLY A 121 -19.73 32.20 40.05
C GLY A 121 -18.31 32.25 40.60
N GLY A 122 -17.31 32.20 39.72
CA GLY A 122 -15.90 32.33 40.11
C GLY A 122 -15.69 33.60 40.95
N GLY A 123 -15.58 33.42 42.26
CA GLY A 123 -15.07 34.42 43.17
C GLY A 123 -13.56 34.37 43.11
N ASP A 124 -12.94 35.42 42.58
CA ASP A 124 -11.52 35.67 42.73
C ASP A 124 -11.23 36.06 44.19
N SER A 125 -10.46 35.21 44.88
CA SER A 125 -9.52 35.60 45.94
C SER A 125 -8.47 34.50 46.12
#